data_AF-A0AAD6MRK2-F1
#
_entry.id   AF-A0AAD6MRK2-F1
#
_cell.length_a   1.000
_cell.length_b   1.000
_cell.length_c   1.000
_cell.angle_alpha   90.00
_cell.angle_beta   90.00
_cell.angle_gamma   90.00
#
_symmetry.space_group_name_H-M   'P 1'
#
loop_
_entity.id
_entity.type
_entity.pdbx_description
1 polymer ?
#
loop_
_entity_poly.entity_id
_entity_poly.type
_entity_poly.pdbx_seq_one_letter_code
_entity_poly.pdbx_strand_id
1 'polypeptide(L)'
;MGVLKAYAFITVQTDNKFVSMHRLVHLAIRNWLREEGQLKGWLLRALDHFNGIFPSSEHKNRSLWREYLPHAQFILQSREISQRNEFQTLAETVGDCLYHDERYNEAGTLFQEICIARWGQSEKGDGDQDILLILGRLSSTYRKQGRLKDAEVLGVQLMETRKRVLGFEHTDTLTSMKNLAQGRLREAKMLERRVLETVMTISGADLGDP
;
A
#
# COMPACT_ATOMS: atom_id res chain seq x y z
N MET A 1 -24.33 -37.03 -11.94
CA MET A 1 -23.46 -35.99 -11.32
C MET A 1 -23.58 -34.58 -11.93
N GLY A 2 -24.28 -34.36 -13.07
CA GLY A 2 -24.32 -33.03 -13.72
C GLY A 2 -25.19 -31.96 -13.05
N VAL A 3 -26.33 -32.35 -12.44
CA VAL A 3 -27.33 -31.38 -11.93
C VAL A 3 -26.89 -30.75 -10.60
N LEU A 4 -26.31 -31.53 -9.68
CA LEU A 4 -25.84 -31.00 -8.38
C LEU A 4 -24.70 -29.97 -8.53
N LYS A 5 -23.80 -30.16 -9.51
CA LYS A 5 -22.72 -29.20 -9.81
C LYS A 5 -23.26 -27.86 -10.33
N ALA A 6 -24.34 -27.88 -11.11
CA ALA A 6 -24.96 -26.66 -11.65
C ALA A 6 -25.60 -25.80 -10.54
N TYR A 7 -26.20 -26.42 -9.52
CA TYR A 7 -26.82 -25.73 -8.38
C TYR A 7 -25.84 -25.25 -7.32
N ALA A 8 -24.63 -25.81 -7.28
CA ALA A 8 -23.61 -25.39 -6.32
C ALA A 8 -23.11 -23.96 -6.58
N PHE A 9 -23.30 -23.42 -7.79
CA PHE A 9 -22.64 -22.18 -8.27
C PHE A 9 -21.13 -22.18 -8.04
N ILE A 10 -20.52 -23.38 -8.04
CA ILE A 10 -19.08 -23.61 -7.95
C ILE A 10 -18.66 -24.23 -9.27
N THR A 11 -17.75 -23.55 -9.96
CA THR A 11 -17.16 -24.01 -11.22
C THR A 11 -15.69 -24.35 -10.97
N VAL A 12 -15.33 -25.60 -11.24
CA VAL A 12 -13.93 -26.03 -11.22
C VAL A 12 -13.40 -25.81 -12.63
N GLN A 13 -12.38 -24.97 -12.76
CA GLN A 13 -11.77 -24.69 -14.07
C GLN A 13 -11.05 -25.96 -14.59
N THR A 14 -10.94 -26.07 -15.91
CA THR A 14 -10.48 -27.25 -16.68
C THR A 14 -9.13 -27.82 -16.24
N ASP A 15 -8.32 -26.99 -15.60
CA ASP A 15 -6.96 -27.25 -15.15
C ASP A 15 -6.93 -27.88 -13.74
N ASN A 16 -8.10 -27.98 -13.09
CA ASN A 16 -8.32 -28.46 -11.71
C ASN A 16 -7.53 -27.70 -10.63
N LYS A 17 -6.90 -26.57 -10.99
CA LYS A 17 -6.10 -25.71 -10.10
C LYS A 17 -6.91 -24.61 -9.42
N PHE A 18 -8.03 -24.20 -10.02
CA PHE A 18 -8.82 -23.08 -9.54
C PHE A 18 -10.29 -23.45 -9.42
N VAL A 19 -10.88 -23.04 -8.30
CA VAL A 19 -12.30 -23.17 -8.01
C VAL A 19 -12.90 -21.77 -8.01
N SER A 20 -13.73 -21.48 -9.00
CA SER A 20 -14.50 -20.24 -9.07
C SER A 20 -15.83 -20.45 -8.36
N MET A 21 -16.09 -19.67 -7.33
CA MET A 21 -17.35 -19.66 -6.60
C MET A 21 -18.12 -18.38 -6.93
N HIS A 22 -19.43 -18.50 -7.14
CA HIS A 22 -20.27 -17.35 -7.31
C HIS A 22 -20.30 -16.48 -6.05
N ARG A 23 -20.38 -15.15 -6.24
CA ARG A 23 -20.32 -14.16 -5.14
C ARG A 23 -21.36 -14.41 -4.05
N LEU A 24 -22.57 -14.86 -4.41
CA LEU A 24 -23.63 -15.19 -3.45
C LEU A 24 -23.26 -16.36 -2.55
N VAL A 25 -22.64 -17.41 -3.10
CA VAL A 25 -22.18 -18.56 -2.31
C VAL A 25 -21.07 -18.14 -1.37
N HIS A 26 -20.13 -17.31 -1.85
CA HIS A 26 -19.07 -16.75 -1.01
C HIS A 26 -19.64 -15.94 0.17
N LEU A 27 -20.68 -15.11 -0.07
CA LEU A 27 -21.34 -14.34 0.98
C LEU A 27 -22.11 -15.24 1.97
N ALA A 28 -22.87 -16.21 1.49
CA ALA A 28 -23.64 -17.12 2.33
C ALA A 28 -22.75 -17.96 3.24
N ILE A 29 -21.69 -18.56 2.70
CA ILE A 29 -20.71 -19.35 3.48
C ILE A 29 -20.05 -18.46 4.54
N ARG A 30 -19.69 -17.22 4.20
CA ARG A 30 -19.06 -16.30 5.15
C ARG A 30 -20.00 -15.90 6.28
N ASN A 31 -21.26 -15.61 5.98
CA ASN A 31 -22.26 -15.29 6.99
C ASN A 31 -22.47 -16.47 7.94
N TRP A 32 -22.60 -17.68 7.38
CA TRP A 32 -22.69 -18.90 8.17
C TRP A 32 -21.45 -19.10 9.06
N LEU A 33 -20.24 -18.98 8.52
CA LEU A 33 -19.00 -19.06 9.31
C LEU A 33 -18.90 -18.00 10.41
N ARG A 34 -19.52 -16.83 10.22
CA ARG A 34 -19.58 -15.77 11.23
C ARG A 34 -20.55 -16.13 12.34
N GLU A 35 -21.74 -16.63 12.00
CA GLU A 35 -22.74 -17.10 12.96
C GLU A 35 -22.21 -18.24 13.83
N GLU A 36 -21.45 -19.16 13.22
CA GLU A 36 -20.79 -20.27 13.92
C GLU A 36 -19.50 -19.87 14.66
N GLY A 37 -19.07 -18.59 14.58
CA GLY A 37 -17.84 -18.10 15.22
C GLY A 37 -16.53 -18.66 14.64
N GLN A 38 -16.58 -19.35 13.50
CA GLN A 38 -15.43 -20.00 12.86
C GLN A 38 -14.67 -19.09 11.89
N LEU A 39 -15.26 -17.96 11.47
CA LEU A 39 -14.70 -17.08 10.44
C LEU A 39 -13.27 -16.62 10.76
N LYS A 40 -13.01 -16.19 12.00
CA LYS A 40 -11.68 -15.72 12.43
C LYS A 40 -10.62 -16.80 12.25
N GLY A 41 -10.92 -18.06 12.59
CA GLY A 41 -9.99 -19.17 12.45
C GLY A 41 -9.61 -19.44 10.99
N TRP A 42 -10.59 -19.39 10.09
CA TRP A 42 -10.34 -19.55 8.65
C TRP A 42 -9.57 -18.38 8.06
N LEU A 43 -9.87 -17.15 8.49
CA LEU A 43 -9.12 -15.96 8.08
C LEU A 43 -7.66 -16.01 8.51
N LEU A 44 -7.37 -16.50 9.73
CA LEU A 44 -5.99 -16.68 10.20
C LEU A 44 -5.25 -17.72 9.36
N ARG A 45 -5.87 -18.87 9.05
CA ARG A 45 -5.25 -19.87 8.17
C ARG A 45 -4.99 -19.33 6.76
N ALA A 46 -5.91 -18.53 6.23
CA ALA A 46 -5.73 -17.87 4.95
C ALA A 46 -4.58 -16.87 5.01
N LEU A 47 -4.49 -16.08 6.07
CA LEU A 47 -3.38 -15.15 6.29
C LEU A 47 -2.03 -15.86 6.35
N ASP A 48 -1.93 -16.94 7.13
CA ASP A 48 -0.70 -17.73 7.25
C ASP A 48 -0.30 -18.32 5.90
N HIS A 49 -1.27 -18.85 5.15
CA HIS A 49 -1.03 -19.35 3.81
C HIS A 49 -0.52 -18.25 2.87
N PHE A 50 -1.19 -17.09 2.85
CA PHE A 50 -0.79 -15.95 2.04
C PHE A 50 0.59 -15.41 2.39
N ASN A 51 0.98 -15.37 3.66
CA ASN A 51 2.33 -15.00 4.05
C ASN A 51 3.41 -15.97 3.50
N GLY A 52 3.06 -17.23 3.25
CA GLY A 52 3.96 -18.20 2.63
C GLY A 52 4.00 -18.17 1.11
N ILE A 53 2.88 -17.81 0.45
CA ILE A 53 2.74 -17.91 -1.02
C ILE A 53 2.75 -16.57 -1.75
N PHE A 54 2.43 -15.47 -1.07
CA PHE A 54 2.28 -14.18 -1.72
C PHE A 54 3.66 -13.68 -2.18
N PRO A 55 3.83 -13.40 -3.47
CA PRO A 55 5.16 -13.13 -3.99
C PRO A 55 5.69 -11.77 -3.51
N SER A 56 7.02 -11.66 -3.45
CA SER A 56 7.71 -10.40 -3.13
C SER A 56 7.33 -9.31 -4.12
N SER A 57 7.48 -8.03 -3.71
CA SER A 57 7.21 -6.82 -4.50
C SER A 57 8.20 -6.55 -5.64
N GLU A 58 9.03 -7.53 -6.02
CA GLU A 58 9.88 -7.50 -7.21
C GLU A 58 9.10 -7.54 -8.53
N HIS A 59 9.42 -6.64 -9.47
CA HIS A 59 8.74 -6.52 -10.77
C HIS A 59 8.59 -7.83 -11.58
N LYS A 60 9.47 -8.82 -11.39
CA LYS A 60 9.36 -10.15 -12.03
C LYS A 60 8.09 -10.91 -11.63
N ASN A 61 7.59 -10.68 -10.43
CA ASN A 61 6.41 -11.32 -9.89
C ASN A 61 5.11 -10.55 -10.19
N ARG A 62 5.16 -9.51 -11.04
CA ARG A 62 4.05 -8.59 -11.24
C ARG A 62 2.77 -9.26 -11.73
N SER A 63 2.88 -10.23 -12.64
CA SER A 63 1.71 -11.00 -13.09
C SER A 63 1.09 -11.79 -11.94
N LEU A 64 1.94 -12.46 -11.16
CA LEU A 64 1.55 -13.37 -10.10
C LEU A 64 0.93 -12.64 -8.90
N TRP A 65 1.53 -11.55 -8.40
CA TRP A 65 0.87 -10.80 -7.31
C TRP A 65 -0.44 -10.17 -7.78
N ARG A 66 -0.57 -9.77 -9.06
CA ARG A 66 -1.79 -9.13 -9.56
C ARG A 66 -2.96 -10.12 -9.55
N GLU A 67 -2.68 -11.39 -9.82
CA GLU A 67 -3.63 -12.48 -9.70
C GLU A 67 -4.07 -12.69 -8.24
N TYR A 68 -3.11 -12.66 -7.30
CA TYR A 68 -3.39 -12.86 -5.88
C TYR A 68 -3.91 -11.61 -5.14
N LEU A 69 -3.75 -10.42 -5.72
CA LEU A 69 -4.03 -9.14 -5.07
C LEU A 69 -5.48 -9.00 -4.57
N PRO A 70 -6.53 -9.37 -5.33
CA PRO A 70 -7.90 -9.27 -4.85
C PRO A 70 -8.16 -10.15 -3.61
N HIS A 71 -7.49 -11.30 -3.55
CA HIS A 71 -7.59 -12.22 -2.42
C HIS A 71 -6.87 -11.68 -1.18
N ALA A 72 -5.66 -11.14 -1.35
CA ALA A 72 -4.92 -10.50 -0.27
C ALA A 72 -5.65 -9.25 0.26
N GLN A 73 -6.17 -8.39 -0.64
CA GLN A 73 -6.98 -7.22 -0.26
C GLN A 73 -8.24 -7.62 0.52
N PHE A 74 -8.86 -8.74 0.17
CA PHE A 74 -10.02 -9.24 0.92
C PHE A 74 -9.66 -9.62 2.37
N ILE A 75 -8.52 -10.28 2.59
CA ILE A 75 -8.01 -10.59 3.93
C ILE A 75 -7.76 -9.28 4.70
N LEU A 76 -7.15 -8.28 4.04
CA LEU A 76 -6.82 -6.98 4.62
C LEU A 76 -8.03 -6.09 4.96
N GLN A 77 -9.21 -6.37 4.40
CA GLN A 77 -10.45 -5.70 4.81
C GLN A 77 -11.00 -6.23 6.15
N SER A 78 -10.45 -7.32 6.69
CA SER A 78 -10.95 -7.92 7.93
C SER A 78 -10.44 -7.22 9.17
N ARG A 79 -11.35 -6.57 9.91
CA ARG A 79 -11.07 -5.96 11.22
C ARG A 79 -10.82 -6.99 12.33
N GLU A 80 -11.24 -8.25 12.14
CA GLU A 80 -11.15 -9.31 13.17
C GLU A 80 -9.70 -9.78 13.41
N ILE A 81 -8.82 -9.56 12.43
CA ILE A 81 -7.41 -10.02 12.44
C ILE A 81 -6.41 -8.87 12.27
N SER A 82 -6.86 -7.61 12.21
CA SER A 82 -6.00 -6.45 11.89
C SER A 82 -4.91 -6.17 12.92
N GLN A 83 -5.08 -6.63 14.17
CA GLN A 83 -4.10 -6.45 15.25
C GLN A 83 -2.95 -7.47 15.22
N ARG A 84 -3.01 -8.49 14.36
CA ARG A 84 -1.96 -9.51 14.24
C ARG A 84 -0.72 -8.94 13.54
N ASN A 85 0.47 -9.35 13.98
CA ASN A 85 1.71 -8.95 13.32
C ASN A 85 1.79 -9.50 11.89
N GLU A 86 1.33 -10.73 11.70
CA GLU A 86 1.28 -11.42 10.42
C GLU A 86 0.39 -10.68 9.40
N PHE A 87 -0.64 -9.99 9.89
CA PHE A 87 -1.53 -9.16 9.07
C PHE A 87 -0.78 -7.93 8.57
N GLN A 88 -0.01 -7.29 9.44
CA GLN A 88 0.79 -6.12 9.09
C GLN A 88 1.87 -6.47 8.05
N THR A 89 2.53 -7.63 8.18
CA THR A 89 3.51 -8.11 7.19
C THR A 89 2.90 -8.29 5.80
N LEU A 90 1.72 -8.91 5.71
CA LEU A 90 1.01 -9.02 4.44
C LEU A 90 0.60 -7.64 3.90
N ALA A 91 0.10 -6.76 4.78
CA ALA A 91 -0.32 -5.41 4.42
C ALA A 91 0.84 -4.58 3.86
N GLU A 92 2.04 -4.68 4.44
CA GLU A 92 3.24 -4.02 3.92
C GLU A 92 3.58 -4.50 2.52
N THR A 93 3.61 -5.82 2.33
CA THR A 93 3.96 -6.44 1.04
C THR A 93 2.95 -6.05 -0.04
N VAL A 94 1.66 -6.08 0.29
CA VAL A 94 0.58 -5.63 -0.60
C VAL A 94 0.69 -4.14 -0.90
N GLY A 95 1.02 -3.31 0.09
CA GLY A 95 1.24 -1.88 -0.08
C GLY A 95 2.38 -1.57 -1.05
N ASP A 96 3.50 -2.28 -0.91
CA ASP A 96 4.64 -2.16 -1.82
C ASP A 96 4.25 -2.60 -3.25
N CYS A 97 3.53 -3.72 -3.40
CA CYS A 97 3.01 -4.16 -4.69
C CYS A 97 2.08 -3.11 -5.35
N LEU A 98 1.17 -2.50 -4.57
CA LEU A 98 0.27 -1.44 -5.05
C LEU A 98 1.05 -0.19 -5.48
N TYR A 99 2.10 0.17 -4.73
CA TYR A 99 2.99 1.27 -5.08
C TYR A 99 3.69 1.03 -6.42
N HIS A 100 4.23 -0.18 -6.63
CA HIS A 100 4.86 -0.57 -7.90
C HIS A 100 3.86 -0.70 -9.05
N ASP A 101 2.58 -0.89 -8.75
CA ASP A 101 1.50 -0.90 -9.73
C ASP A 101 0.91 0.48 -10.04
N GLU A 102 1.52 1.54 -9.49
CA GLU A 102 1.09 2.94 -9.64
C GLU A 102 -0.28 3.24 -9.02
N ARG A 103 -0.82 2.31 -8.23
CA ARG A 103 -2.05 2.46 -7.45
C ARG A 103 -1.76 3.20 -6.15
N TYR A 104 -1.18 4.39 -6.27
CA TYR A 104 -0.64 5.15 -5.14
C TYR A 104 -1.70 5.52 -4.11
N ASN A 105 -2.95 5.74 -4.51
CA ASN A 105 -4.04 6.05 -3.58
C ASN A 105 -4.29 4.88 -2.61
N GLU A 106 -4.42 3.67 -3.14
CA GLU A 106 -4.66 2.47 -2.33
C GLU A 106 -3.44 2.11 -1.46
N ALA A 107 -2.24 2.22 -2.03
CA ALA A 107 -1.00 2.03 -1.25
C ALA A 107 -0.93 3.02 -0.08
N GLY A 108 -1.28 4.29 -0.33
CA GLY A 108 -1.24 5.35 0.69
C GLY A 108 -2.22 5.08 1.83
N THR A 109 -3.46 4.69 1.52
CA THR A 109 -4.45 4.30 2.53
C THR A 109 -3.94 3.12 3.37
N LEU A 110 -3.39 2.09 2.73
CA LEU A 110 -2.90 0.91 3.43
C LEU A 110 -1.72 1.23 4.36
N PHE A 111 -0.72 1.99 3.89
CA PHE A 111 0.40 2.43 4.73
C PHE A 111 -0.05 3.32 5.89
N GLN A 112 -1.07 4.16 5.68
CA GLN A 112 -1.63 4.98 6.75
C GLN A 112 -2.32 4.12 7.82
N GLU A 113 -3.09 3.11 7.42
CA GLU A 113 -3.73 2.16 8.35
C GLU A 113 -2.70 1.36 9.16
N ILE A 114 -1.64 0.87 8.50
CA ILE A 114 -0.52 0.16 9.16
C ILE A 114 0.15 1.07 10.20
N CYS A 115 0.45 2.32 9.82
CA CYS A 115 1.03 3.31 10.73
C CYS A 115 0.15 3.52 11.97
N ILE A 116 -1.15 3.76 11.79
CA ILE A 116 -2.07 4.01 12.91
C ILE A 116 -2.15 2.79 13.84
N ALA A 117 -2.25 1.58 13.26
CA ALA A 117 -2.33 0.35 14.02
C ALA A 117 -1.06 0.12 14.86
N ARG A 118 0.13 0.29 14.27
CA ARG A 118 1.41 0.10 14.97
C ARG A 118 1.68 1.19 15.99
N TRP A 119 1.37 2.44 15.67
CA TRP A 119 1.53 3.55 16.62
C TRP A 119 0.71 3.33 17.89
N GLY A 120 -0.52 2.82 17.76
CA GLY A 120 -1.37 2.47 18.90
C GLY A 120 -0.85 1.32 19.77
N GLN A 121 0.06 0.50 19.25
CA GLN A 121 0.65 -0.65 19.94
C GLN A 121 2.09 -0.40 20.42
N SER A 122 2.75 0.67 19.98
CA SER A 122 4.17 0.90 20.27
C SER A 122 4.39 1.55 21.62
N GLU A 123 5.19 0.90 22.48
CA GLU A 123 5.67 1.47 23.75
C GLU A 123 6.79 2.49 23.53
N LYS A 124 7.55 2.36 22.43
CA LYS A 124 8.69 3.23 22.09
C LYS A 124 8.27 4.53 21.39
N GLY A 125 6.99 4.66 21.03
CA GLY A 125 6.44 5.85 20.40
C GLY A 125 7.08 6.16 19.04
N ASP A 126 7.49 7.41 18.84
CA ASP A 126 7.99 7.91 17.55
C ASP A 126 9.35 7.32 17.13
N GLY A 127 10.08 6.68 18.04
CA GLY A 127 11.42 6.12 17.80
C GLY A 127 11.45 4.67 17.32
N ASP A 128 10.29 4.05 17.10
CA ASP A 128 10.19 2.68 16.62
C ASP A 128 10.64 2.58 15.15
N GLN A 129 11.71 1.82 14.90
CA GLN A 129 12.34 1.73 13.59
C GLN A 129 11.37 1.21 12.52
N ASP A 130 10.46 0.31 12.89
CA ASP A 130 9.48 -0.25 11.97
C ASP A 130 8.44 0.80 11.55
N ILE A 131 8.01 1.66 12.49
CA ILE A 131 7.11 2.79 12.20
C ILE A 131 7.81 3.79 11.28
N LEU A 132 9.07 4.10 11.54
CA LEU A 132 9.87 5.00 10.69
C LEU A 132 10.04 4.45 9.27
N LEU A 133 10.06 3.13 9.06
CA LEU A 133 10.08 2.55 7.72
C LEU A 133 8.74 2.81 6.98
N ILE A 134 7.60 2.57 7.64
CA ILE A 134 6.27 2.80 7.03
C ILE A 134 6.03 4.28 6.74
N LEU A 135 6.46 5.19 7.61
CA LEU A 135 6.42 6.63 7.34
C LEU A 135 7.23 7.01 6.09
N GLY A 136 8.38 6.36 5.86
CA GLY A 136 9.17 6.54 4.65
C GLY A 136 8.42 6.10 3.38
N ARG A 137 7.71 4.96 3.45
CA ARG A 137 6.85 4.47 2.37
C ARG A 137 5.67 5.41 2.12
N LEU A 138 5.03 5.92 3.18
CA LEU A 138 3.91 6.86 3.09
C LEU A 138 4.33 8.21 2.49
N SER A 139 5.46 8.80 2.92
CA SER A 139 6.01 10.03 2.33
C SER A 139 6.29 9.86 0.83
N SER A 140 6.91 8.74 0.46
CA SER A 140 7.19 8.41 -0.94
C SER A 140 5.92 8.27 -1.77
N THR A 141 4.85 7.74 -1.16
CA THR A 141 3.54 7.56 -1.79
C THR A 141 2.81 8.90 -1.96
N TYR A 142 2.78 9.75 -0.93
CA TYR A 142 2.21 11.11 -1.03
C TYR A 142 2.89 11.94 -2.12
N ARG A 143 4.21 11.81 -2.26
CA ARG A 143 4.94 12.46 -3.36
C ARG A 143 4.46 12.00 -4.73
N LYS A 144 4.14 10.71 -4.88
CA LYS A 144 3.61 10.13 -6.14
C LYS A 144 2.15 10.50 -6.39
N GLN A 145 1.37 10.75 -5.35
CA GLN A 145 0.02 11.30 -5.43
C GLN A 145 -0.02 12.81 -5.75
N GLY A 146 1.12 13.49 -5.78
CA GLY A 146 1.20 14.96 -5.95
C GLY A 146 0.97 15.76 -4.66
N ARG A 147 0.81 15.10 -3.51
CA ARG A 147 0.67 15.71 -2.18
C ARG A 147 2.03 16.09 -1.61
N LEU A 148 2.71 17.02 -2.27
CA LEU A 148 4.11 17.35 -1.96
C LEU A 148 4.30 17.96 -0.57
N LYS A 149 3.37 18.83 -0.14
CA LYS A 149 3.39 19.41 1.21
C LYS A 149 3.31 18.35 2.30
N ASP A 150 2.37 17.41 2.17
CA ASP A 150 2.21 16.32 3.14
C ASP A 150 3.44 15.40 3.15
N ALA A 151 3.99 15.11 1.96
CA ALA A 151 5.21 14.32 1.83
C ALA A 151 6.43 15.01 2.47
N GLU A 152 6.54 16.35 2.34
CA GLU A 152 7.62 17.13 2.92
C GLU A 152 7.53 17.16 4.44
N VAL A 153 6.36 17.48 5.00
CA VAL A 153 6.14 17.50 6.46
C VAL A 153 6.52 16.14 7.06
N LEU A 154 6.03 15.05 6.47
CA LEU A 154 6.35 13.70 6.91
C LEU A 154 7.85 13.38 6.74
N GLY A 155 8.46 13.85 5.65
CA GLY A 155 9.87 13.62 5.33
C GLY A 155 10.83 14.34 6.28
N VAL A 156 10.50 15.57 6.69
CA VAL A 156 11.27 16.34 7.68
C VAL A 156 11.19 15.67 9.04
N GLN A 157 9.98 15.34 9.52
CA GLN A 157 9.79 14.64 10.79
C GLN A 157 10.57 13.31 10.81
N LEU A 158 10.46 12.53 9.74
CA LEU A 158 11.17 11.27 9.61
C LEU A 158 12.70 11.44 9.65
N MET A 159 13.23 12.44 8.96
CA MET A 159 14.66 12.73 8.95
C MET A 159 15.15 13.12 10.35
N GLU A 160 14.45 14.02 11.04
CA GLU A 160 14.82 14.47 12.39
C GLU A 160 14.79 13.32 13.39
N THR A 161 13.75 12.49 13.34
CA THR A 161 13.64 11.32 14.22
C THR A 161 14.70 10.27 13.92
N ARG A 162 14.97 9.95 12.64
CA ARG A 162 16.07 9.02 12.28
C ARG A 162 17.43 9.56 12.67
N LYS A 163 17.67 10.87 12.51
CA LYS A 163 18.91 11.51 12.98
C LYS A 163 19.09 11.39 14.49
N ARG A 164 18.00 11.52 15.27
CA ARG A 164 18.01 11.39 16.73
C ARG A 164 18.22 9.94 17.19
N VAL A 165 17.55 8.98 16.55
CA VAL A 165 17.53 7.57 16.96
C VAL A 165 18.71 6.78 16.41
N LEU A 166 19.05 6.97 15.14
CA LEU A 166 20.04 6.17 14.40
C LEU A 166 21.35 6.94 14.16
N GLY A 167 21.34 8.26 14.34
CA GLY A 167 22.47 9.12 14.03
C GLY A 167 22.46 9.66 12.59
N PHE A 168 23.38 10.59 12.34
CA PHE A 168 23.45 11.31 11.06
C PHE A 168 23.96 10.45 9.90
N GLU A 169 24.95 9.58 10.15
CA GLU A 169 25.60 8.77 9.11
C GLU A 169 24.83 7.50 8.75
N HIS A 170 23.75 7.20 9.47
CA HIS A 170 22.95 6.02 9.21
C HIS A 170 22.30 6.09 7.82
N THR A 171 22.37 4.98 7.08
CA THR A 171 21.86 4.86 5.70
C THR A 171 20.41 5.31 5.57
N ASP A 172 19.57 4.99 6.57
CA ASP A 172 18.15 5.40 6.58
C ASP A 172 17.97 6.92 6.74
N THR A 173 18.82 7.58 7.54
CA THR A 173 18.82 9.04 7.70
C THR A 173 19.22 9.70 6.39
N LEU A 174 20.30 9.23 5.77
CA LEU A 174 20.78 9.72 4.47
C LEU A 174 19.74 9.51 3.36
N THR A 175 19.04 8.38 3.37
CA THR A 175 17.95 8.09 2.42
C THR A 175 16.78 9.07 2.59
N SER A 176 16.39 9.37 3.83
CA SER A 176 15.36 10.39 4.11
C SER A 176 15.78 11.78 3.62
N MET A 177 17.02 12.19 3.88
CA MET A 177 17.57 13.47 3.40
C MET A 177 17.56 13.57 1.87
N LYS A 178 17.97 12.50 1.18
CA LYS A 178 17.94 12.42 -0.28
C LYS A 178 16.52 12.57 -0.82
N ASN A 179 15.55 11.87 -0.23
CA ASN A 179 14.16 11.94 -0.66
C ASN A 179 13.55 13.33 -0.46
N LEU A 180 13.87 13.99 0.67
CA LEU A 180 13.47 15.36 0.97
C LEU A 180 14.06 16.37 -0.03
N ALA A 181 15.37 16.28 -0.29
CA ALA A 181 16.06 17.15 -1.24
C ALA A 181 15.47 17.03 -2.66
N GLN A 182 15.14 15.81 -3.09
CA GLN A 182 14.45 15.58 -4.37
C GLN A 182 13.06 16.23 -4.42
N GLY A 183 12.32 16.23 -3.31
CA GLY A 183 11.01 16.90 -3.21
C GLY A 183 11.13 18.39 -3.46
N ARG A 184 12.01 19.06 -2.71
CA ARG A 184 12.25 20.51 -2.83
C ARG A 184 12.73 20.92 -4.22
N LEU A 185 13.61 20.12 -4.84
CA LEU A 185 14.07 20.38 -6.20
C LEU A 185 12.91 20.34 -7.23
N ARG A 186 11.96 19.41 -7.06
CA ARG A 186 10.79 19.32 -7.95
C ARG A 186 9.85 20.51 -7.76
N GLU A 187 9.64 20.95 -6.52
CA GLU A 187 8.84 22.14 -6.25
C GLU A 187 9.46 23.39 -6.86
N ALA A 188 10.77 23.59 -6.67
CA ALA A 188 11.49 24.71 -7.28
C ALA A 188 11.32 24.76 -8.81
N LYS A 189 11.46 23.60 -9.49
CA LYS A 189 11.26 23.50 -10.95
C LYS A 189 9.82 23.77 -11.39
N MET A 190 8.82 23.38 -10.59
CA MET A 190 7.43 23.69 -10.91
C MET A 190 7.12 25.16 -10.74
N LEU A 191 7.66 25.81 -9.70
CA LEU A 191 7.54 27.26 -9.51
C LEU A 191 8.18 28.00 -10.68
N GLU A 192 9.38 27.60 -11.10
CA GLU A 192 10.07 28.19 -12.26
C GLU A 192 9.24 28.07 -13.55
N ARG A 193 8.67 26.90 -13.83
CA ARG A 193 7.77 26.70 -14.99
C ARG A 193 6.54 27.61 -14.92
N ARG A 194 5.90 27.70 -13.75
CA ARG A 194 4.71 28.55 -13.56
C ARG A 194 5.04 30.03 -13.76
N VAL A 195 6.19 30.49 -13.27
CA VAL A 195 6.66 31.85 -13.50
C VAL A 195 6.85 32.08 -15.00
N LEU A 196 7.53 31.18 -15.72
CA LEU A 196 7.69 31.27 -17.18
C LEU A 196 6.35 31.31 -17.92
N GLU A 197 5.38 30.47 -17.57
CA GLU A 197 4.03 30.48 -18.15
C GLU A 197 3.30 31.80 -17.91
N THR A 198 3.37 32.34 -16.68
CA THR A 198 2.77 33.65 -16.37
C THR A 198 3.45 34.77 -17.14
N VAL A 199 4.79 34.74 -17.28
CA VAL A 199 5.54 35.72 -18.07
C VAL A 199 5.17 35.62 -19.56
N MET A 200 5.03 34.42 -20.12
CA MET A 200 4.58 34.22 -21.51
C MET A 200 3.15 34.71 -21.73
N THR A 201 2.26 34.48 -20.76
CA THR A 201 0.87 34.95 -20.82
C THR A 201 0.78 36.48 -20.70
N ILE A 202 1.59 37.08 -19.81
CA ILE A 202 1.63 38.54 -19.61
C ILE A 202 2.31 39.26 -20.78
N SER A 203 3.33 38.66 -21.39
CA SER A 203 4.07 39.25 -22.52
C SER A 203 3.32 39.21 -23.85
N GLY A 204 2.14 38.59 -23.91
CA GLY A 204 1.30 38.61 -25.10
C GLY A 204 1.99 38.04 -26.33
N ALA A 205 2.67 36.89 -26.21
CA ALA A 205 3.18 36.15 -27.37
C ALA A 205 2.01 35.53 -28.15
N ASP A 206 1.27 36.42 -28.82
CA ASP A 206 0.49 36.16 -30.01
C ASP A 206 1.51 35.78 -31.10
N LEU A 207 1.98 34.53 -31.10
CA LEU A 207 2.61 33.92 -32.28
C LEU A 207 1.50 33.52 -33.24
N GLY A 208 0.78 34.52 -33.73
CA GLY A 208 0.11 34.45 -35.03
C GLY A 208 1.12 34.84 -36.09
N ASP A 209 1.95 33.89 -36.52
CA ASP A 209 2.67 33.92 -37.81
C ASP A 209 1.74 33.41 -38.92
N PRO A 210 2.02 33.64 -40.22
CA PRO A 210 3.07 34.46 -40.84
C PRO A 210 2.56 35.56 -41.80
#